data_AF-A0A2P8VTG1-F1
#
_entry.id   AF-A0A2P8VTG1-F1
#
_cell.length_a   1.000
_cell.length_b   1.000
_cell.length_c   1.000
_cell.angle_alpha   90.00
_cell.angle_beta   90.00
_cell.angle_gamma   90.00
#
_symmetry.space_group_name_H-M   'P 1'
#
loop_
_entity.id
_entity.type
_entity.pdbx_description
1 polymer ?
#
loop_
_entity_poly.entity_id
_entity_poly.type
_entity_poly.pdbx_seq_one_letter_code
_entity_poly.pdbx_strand_id
1 'polypeptide(L)' 'VSALAGFMPTRDRGPVWFTIINRGWDLDYLRAKQDKLLQDIQAHWGTAAAPEPFAAEVRLDRDPYRLGDPRRNQVLP' A
#
# COMPACT_ATOMS: atom_id res chain seq x y z
N VAL A 1 4.91 -19.80 -0.95
CA VAL A 1 5.57 -18.62 -1.58
C VAL A 1 5.01 -17.38 -0.91
N SER A 2 5.85 -16.40 -0.59
CA SER A 2 5.42 -15.05 -0.20
C SER A 2 5.83 -14.08 -1.30
N ALA A 3 4.95 -13.18 -1.72
CA ALA A 3 5.23 -12.20 -2.76
C ALA A 3 4.64 -10.84 -2.38
N LEU A 4 5.37 -9.77 -2.71
CA LEU A 4 4.96 -8.38 -2.53
C LEU A 4 5.38 -7.58 -3.75
N ALA A 5 4.43 -6.86 -4.34
CA ALA A 5 4.67 -5.98 -5.47
C ALA A 5 3.99 -4.64 -5.20
N GLY A 6 4.55 -3.57 -5.75
CA GLY A 6 4.02 -2.25 -5.53
C GLY A 6 4.85 -1.13 -6.12
N PHE A 7 4.58 0.05 -5.59
CA PHE A 7 5.14 1.33 -5.99
C PHE A 7 5.73 2.01 -4.75
N MET A 8 6.92 2.58 -4.90
CA MET A 8 7.59 3.35 -3.86
C MET A 8 7.98 4.73 -4.42
N PRO A 9 7.43 5.82 -3.87
CA PRO A 9 7.93 7.16 -4.16
C PRO A 9 9.26 7.38 -3.42
N THR A 10 10.32 7.69 -4.17
CA THR A 10 11.64 7.98 -3.60
C THR A 10 12.08 9.38 -3.97
N ARG A 11 12.84 10.03 -3.08
CA ARG A 11 13.35 11.38 -3.32
C ARG A 11 14.42 11.37 -4.41
N ASP A 12 15.34 10.41 -4.37
CA ASP A 12 16.57 10.45 -5.15
C ASP A 12 16.49 9.68 -6.48
N ARG A 13 15.55 8.73 -6.62
CA ARG A 13 15.35 7.94 -7.85
C ARG A 13 14.01 8.20 -8.52
N GLY A 14 13.18 9.07 -7.96
CA GLY A 14 11.80 9.23 -8.36
C GLY A 14 10.96 7.97 -8.06
N PRO A 15 9.86 7.76 -8.78
CA PRO A 15 9.02 6.57 -8.67
C PRO A 15 9.76 5.26 -8.97
N VAL A 16 9.65 4.26 -8.08
CA VAL A 16 10.20 2.92 -8.29
C VAL A 16 9.10 1.87 -8.19
N TRP A 17 8.98 1.03 -9.22
CA TRP A 17 8.13 -0.16 -9.21
C TRP A 17 8.96 -1.38 -8.84
N PHE A 18 8.38 -2.27 -8.05
CA PHE A 18 9.09 -3.44 -7.58
C PHE A 18 8.20 -4.68 -7.50
N THR A 19 8.87 -5.83 -7.52
CA THR A 19 8.31 -7.13 -7.18
C THR A 19 9.34 -7.90 -6.39
N ILE A 20 8.93 -8.50 -5.27
CA ILE A 20 9.75 -9.33 -4.39
C ILE A 20 9.06 -10.68 -4.27
N ILE A 21 9.77 -11.76 -4.60
CA ILE A 21 9.24 -13.13 -4.57
C ILE A 21 10.18 -13.97 -3.72
N ASN A 22 9.66 -14.53 -2.63
CA ASN A 22 10.41 -15.42 -1.75
C ASN A 22 9.75 -16.79 -1.68
N ARG A 23 10.56 -17.84 -1.85
CA ARG A 23 10.15 -19.23 -1.63
C ARG A 23 10.53 -19.64 -0.21
N GLY A 24 9.58 -20.20 0.53
CA GLY A 24 9.77 -20.71 1.87
C GLY A 24 8.45 -21.06 2.53
N TRP A 25 8.54 -21.65 3.72
CA TRP A 25 7.39 -22.11 4.51
C TRP A 25 7.01 -21.13 5.63
N ASP A 26 8.00 -20.43 6.21
CA ASP A 26 7.77 -19.42 7.25
C ASP A 26 7.35 -18.08 6.63
N LEU A 27 6.04 -17.89 6.48
CA LEU A 27 5.50 -16.70 5.81
C LEU A 27 5.74 -15.41 6.58
N ASP A 28 5.72 -15.44 7.91
CA ASP A 28 5.87 -14.24 8.72
C ASP A 28 7.30 -13.74 8.69
N TYR A 29 8.27 -14.64 8.78
CA TYR A 29 9.68 -14.31 8.54
C TYR A 29 9.89 -13.71 7.15
N LEU A 30 9.31 -14.32 6.11
CA LEU A 30 9.46 -13.83 4.74
C LEU A 30 8.86 -12.42 4.57
N ARG A 31 7.67 -12.17 5.13
CA ARG A 31 7.03 -10.85 5.10
C ARG A 31 7.84 -9.80 5.84
N ALA A 32 8.38 -10.14 7.02
CA ALA A 32 9.25 -9.23 7.77
C ALA A 32 10.53 -8.88 6.99
N LYS A 33 11.11 -9.84 6.24
CA LYS A 33 12.26 -9.57 5.37
C LYS A 33 11.91 -8.70 4.16
N GLN A 34 10.73 -8.90 3.57
CA GLN A 34 10.23 -8.05 2.48
C GLN A 34 10.07 -6.60 2.95
N ASP A 35 9.42 -6.41 4.10
CA ASP A 35 9.22 -5.08 4.70
C ASP A 35 10.55 -4.40 5.04
N LYS A 36 11.47 -5.13 5.69
CA LYS A 36 12.80 -4.61 5.99
C LYS A 36 13.57 -4.18 4.75
N LEU A 37 13.53 -4.96 3.66
CA LEU A 37 14.18 -4.59 2.41
C LEU A 37 13.64 -3.26 1.86
N LEU A 38 12.32 -3.07 1.90
CA LEU A 38 11.69 -1.84 1.43
C LEU A 38 12.07 -0.64 2.30
N GLN A 39 12.10 -0.81 3.63
CA GLN A 39 12.54 0.23 4.56
C GLN A 39 14.01 0.62 4.33
N ASP A 40 14.90 -0.36 4.15
CA ASP A 40 16.33 -0.12 3.90
C ASP A 40 16.54 0.63 2.55
N ILE A 41 15.79 0.26 1.51
CA ILE A 41 15.79 0.97 0.22
C ILE A 41 15.28 2.40 0.37
N GLN A 42 14.17 2.60 1.09
CA GLN A 42 13.58 3.92 1.28
C GLN A 42 14.48 4.82 2.14
N ALA A 43 15.17 4.26 3.14
CA ALA A 43 16.19 4.97 3.90
C ALA A 43 17.37 5.40 3.03
N HIS A 44 17.75 4.56 2.06
CA HIS A 44 18.87 4.84 1.16
C HIS A 44 18.56 5.88 0.07
N TRP A 45 17.37 5.85 -0.53
CA TRP A 45 16.95 6.77 -1.61
C TRP A 45 16.08 7.94 -1.14
N GLY A 46 15.75 7.99 0.15
CA GLY A 46 14.88 8.99 0.76
C GLY A 46 13.40 8.81 0.39
N THR A 47 12.53 9.22 1.30
CA THR A 47 11.07 9.22 1.10
C THR A 47 10.61 10.44 0.31
N ALA A 48 9.69 10.25 -0.62
CA ALA A 48 8.95 11.33 -1.27
C ALA A 48 7.44 11.14 -1.08
N ALA A 49 6.67 12.22 -1.27
CA ALA A 49 5.22 12.10 -1.37
C ALA A 49 4.85 11.28 -2.63
N ALA A 50 3.79 10.50 -2.54
CA ALA A 50 3.24 9.83 -3.72
C ALA A 50 2.71 10.90 -4.70
N PRO A 51 3.14 10.89 -5.98
CA PRO A 51 2.59 11.79 -6.98
C PRO A 51 1.16 11.37 -7.35
N GLU A 52 0.31 12.32 -7.73
CA GLU A 52 -0.97 12.02 -8.37
C GLU A 52 -0.76 11.20 -9.66
N PRO A 53 -1.55 10.14 -9.94
CA PRO A 53 -2.76 9.67 -9.23
C PRO A 53 -2.49 8.56 -8.20
N PHE A 54 -1.25 8.36 -7.76
CA PHE A 54 -0.86 7.28 -6.85
C PHE A 54 -0.96 7.66 -5.36
N ALA A 55 -1.45 8.87 -5.07
CA ALA A 55 -1.79 9.25 -3.71
C ALA A 55 -2.91 8.33 -3.18
N ALA A 56 -2.77 7.86 -1.94
CA ALA A 56 -3.80 7.06 -1.30
C ALA A 56 -5.03 7.94 -1.04
N GLU A 57 -6.14 7.65 -1.72
CA GLU A 57 -7.41 8.32 -1.50
C GLU A 57 -8.41 7.40 -0.80
N VAL A 58 -8.97 7.88 0.30
CA VAL A 58 -10.11 7.21 0.94
C VAL A 58 -11.40 7.63 0.23
N ARG A 59 -11.90 6.76 -0.65
CA ARG A 59 -13.20 6.91 -1.32
C ARG A 59 -14.25 5.98 -0.69
N LEU A 60 -14.44 6.08 0.62
CA LEU A 60 -15.50 5.36 1.34
C LEU A 60 -16.72 6.27 1.51
N ASP A 61 -17.92 5.70 1.36
CA ASP A 61 -19.22 6.39 1.51
C ASP A 61 -19.42 7.60 0.58
N ARG A 62 -18.71 7.63 -0.55
CA ARG A 62 -18.88 8.63 -1.62
C ARG A 62 -19.34 7.92 -2.88
N ASP A 63 -20.25 8.52 -3.63
CA ASP A 63 -20.69 7.95 -4.91
C ASP A 63 -19.49 7.81 -5.88
N PRO A 64 -19.32 6.67 -6.58
CA PRO A 64 -20.16 5.47 -6.61
C PRO A 64 -19.79 4.39 -5.56
N TYR A 65 -18.79 4.62 -4.72
CA TYR A 65 -18.23 3.68 -3.73
C TYR A 65 -18.96 3.74 -2.37
N ARG A 66 -20.29 3.71 -2.43
CA ARG A 66 -21.15 3.72 -1.25
C ARG A 66 -21.62 2.31 -0.93
N LEU A 67 -21.36 1.85 0.29
CA LEU A 67 -21.80 0.53 0.73
C LEU A 67 -23.24 0.61 1.23
N GLY A 68 -24.18 0.10 0.44
CA GLY A 68 -25.61 0.14 0.76
C GLY A 68 -26.27 1.49 0.46
N ASP A 69 -27.59 1.57 0.67
CA ASP A 69 -28.34 2.82 0.54
C ASP A 69 -28.47 3.46 1.94
N PRO A 70 -27.93 4.66 2.20
CA PRO A 70 -28.04 5.34 3.49
C PRO A 70 -29.47 5.56 3.95
N ARG A 71 -30.43 5.63 3.02
CA ARG A 71 -31.87 5.71 3.34
C ARG A 71 -32.38 4.47 4.06
N ARG A 72 -31.62 3.38 4.08
CA ARG A 72 -31.93 2.15 4.81
C ARG A 72 -31.38 2.12 6.25
N ASN A 73 -30.58 3.11 6.65
CA ASN A 73 -30.09 3.19 8.02
C ASN A 73 -31.22 3.69 8.95
N GLN A 74 -31.56 2.91 9.97
CA GLN A 74 -32.46 3.37 11.04
C GLN A 74 -31.66 4.24 12.02
N VAL A 75 -32.01 5.51 12.13
CA VAL A 75 -31.48 6.39 13.17
C VAL A 75 -32.26 6.12 14.45
N LEU A 76 -31.61 5.53 15.45
CA LEU A 76 -32.19 5.38 16.77
C LEU A 76 -32.17 6.75 17.49
N PRO A 77 -33.26 7.12 18.20
CA PRO A 77 -33.36 8.38 18.93
C PRO A 77 -32.45 8.45 20.16
#